data_AF-A0A950TQ90-F1
#
_entry.id   AF-A0A950TQ90-F1
#
_cell.length_a   1.000
_cell.length_b   1.000
_cell.length_c   1.000
_cell.angle_alpha   90.00
_cell.angle_beta   90.00
_cell.angle_gamma   90.00
#
_symmetry.space_group_name_H-M   'P 1'
#
loop_
_entity.id
_entity.type
_entity.pdbx_description
1 polymer ?
#
loop_
_entity_poly.entity_id
_entity_poly.type
_entity_poly.pdbx_seq_one_letter_code
_entity_poly.pdbx_strand_id
1 'polypeptide(L)'
;MPEDHAHHATLVDQHEPPRPETVRARHAASLLVYRHSPRDVEILMGMRGAKHRFMPNRLVFPGGAVDRADLTAPCSSCLSPLTERLLRKNAHAKLAHGLGIAAARELLEETGLSLGAPPDLSVLYLLARAVTPP
;
A
#
# COMPACT_ATOMS: atom_id res chain seq x y z
N MET A 1 23.03 72.50 13.06
CA MET A 1 23.70 71.22 13.40
C MET A 1 23.07 70.12 12.54
N PRO A 2 23.88 69.20 11.98
CA PRO A 2 23.64 68.49 10.73
C PRO A 2 23.10 67.06 10.89
N GLU A 3 22.63 66.53 9.76
CA GLU A 3 22.56 65.14 9.25
C GLU A 3 22.48 63.94 10.20
N ASP A 4 21.59 63.01 9.88
CA ASP A 4 21.94 61.59 9.95
C ASP A 4 21.34 60.81 8.76
N HIS A 5 22.23 60.24 7.95
CA HIS A 5 21.94 59.31 6.87
C HIS A 5 21.76 57.91 7.44
N ALA A 6 20.69 57.20 7.11
CA ALA A 6 20.74 55.74 7.10
C ALA A 6 19.67 55.13 6.19
N HIS A 7 20.16 54.58 5.09
CA HIS A 7 19.64 53.45 4.34
C HIS A 7 18.61 52.58 5.09
N HIS A 8 17.47 52.31 4.46
CA HIS A 8 16.81 51.02 4.70
C HIS A 8 16.47 50.35 3.39
N ALA A 9 16.98 49.13 3.29
CA ALA A 9 17.12 48.34 2.10
C ALA A 9 15.79 47.76 1.63
N THR A 10 15.78 47.47 0.33
CA THR A 10 14.94 46.52 -0.39
C THR A 10 14.51 45.35 0.49
N LEU A 11 13.23 45.30 0.88
CA LEU A 11 12.60 44.06 1.32
C LEU A 11 12.20 43.28 0.07
N VAL A 12 13.06 42.32 -0.25
CA VAL A 12 12.82 41.26 -1.22
C VAL A 12 11.56 40.51 -0.77
N ASP A 13 10.54 40.48 -1.62
CA ASP A 13 9.35 39.65 -1.42
C ASP A 13 9.79 38.17 -1.39
N GLN A 14 9.88 37.61 -0.19
CA GLN A 14 10.20 36.21 0.06
C GLN A 14 8.94 35.40 -0.26
N HIS A 15 8.70 35.12 -1.54
CA HIS A 15 7.71 34.13 -1.95
C HIS A 15 8.26 32.75 -1.60
N GLU A 16 8.08 32.34 -0.34
CA GLU A 16 8.38 30.98 0.10
C GLU A 16 7.51 30.01 -0.73
N PRO A 17 8.11 29.01 -1.39
CA PRO A 17 7.34 28.08 -2.21
C PRO A 17 6.30 27.38 -1.34
N PRO A 18 5.07 27.16 -1.86
CA PRO A 18 4.00 26.53 -1.09
C PRO A 18 4.49 25.19 -0.55
N ARG A 19 4.41 25.03 0.78
CA ARG A 19 4.81 23.80 1.46
C ARG A 19 3.98 22.65 0.86
N PRO A 20 4.62 21.55 0.40
CA PRO A 20 3.90 20.50 -0.30
C PRO A 20 2.78 19.95 0.59
N GLU A 21 1.56 19.86 0.04
CA GLU A 21 0.43 19.29 0.75
C GLU A 21 0.78 17.86 1.20
N THR A 22 0.65 17.61 2.49
CA THR A 22 0.93 16.29 3.07
C THR A 22 -0.25 15.36 2.76
N VAL A 23 -0.13 14.57 1.70
CA VAL A 23 -1.14 13.55 1.36
C VAL A 23 -1.01 12.36 2.32
N ARG A 24 -2.12 11.98 2.96
CA ARG A 24 -2.16 10.80 3.82
C ARG A 24 -2.16 9.52 2.99
N ALA A 25 -1.14 8.68 3.17
CA ALA A 25 -1.08 7.37 2.53
C ALA A 25 -2.30 6.50 2.94
N ARG A 26 -2.89 5.84 1.95
CA ARG A 26 -3.97 4.87 2.16
C ARG A 26 -3.36 3.49 2.42
N HIS A 27 -3.91 2.74 3.38
CA HIS A 27 -3.49 1.36 3.60
C HIS A 27 -3.96 0.48 2.45
N ALA A 28 -3.07 -0.38 1.97
CA ALA A 28 -3.29 -1.29 0.86
C ALA A 28 -2.49 -2.58 1.07
N ALA A 29 -2.92 -3.66 0.43
CA ALA A 29 -2.20 -4.92 0.37
C ALA A 29 -1.89 -5.25 -1.09
N SER A 30 -0.73 -5.88 -1.33
CA SER A 30 -0.33 -6.40 -2.64
C SER A 30 0.29 -7.78 -2.45
N LEU A 31 -0.02 -8.69 -3.36
CA LEU A 31 0.28 -10.12 -3.23
C LEU A 31 1.26 -10.61 -4.28
N LEU A 32 2.36 -11.19 -3.82
CA LEU A 32 3.24 -11.98 -4.65
C LEU A 32 2.82 -13.46 -4.53
N VAL A 33 1.99 -13.91 -5.47
CA VAL A 33 1.63 -15.32 -5.58
C VAL A 33 2.62 -16.00 -6.51
N TYR A 34 3.27 -17.05 -6.02
CA TYR A 34 4.26 -17.77 -6.81
C TYR A 34 4.02 -19.28 -6.77
N ARG A 35 4.54 -19.97 -7.77
CA ARG A 35 4.62 -21.43 -7.82
C ARG A 35 6.01 -21.86 -8.23
N HIS A 36 6.40 -23.05 -7.81
CA HIS A 36 7.58 -23.72 -8.34
C HIS A 36 7.19 -24.53 -9.57
N SER A 37 7.86 -24.28 -10.69
CA SER A 37 7.88 -25.18 -11.84
C SER A 37 9.09 -26.13 -11.71
N PRO A 38 9.20 -27.17 -12.55
CA PRO A 38 10.36 -28.07 -12.51
C PRO A 38 11.72 -27.39 -12.73
N ARG A 39 11.76 -26.17 -13.28
CA ARG A 39 13.01 -25.46 -13.60
C ARG A 39 13.16 -24.10 -12.92
N ASP A 40 12.06 -23.42 -12.65
CA ASP A 40 12.03 -22.01 -12.24
C ASP A 40 10.91 -21.67 -11.24
N VAL A 41 10.99 -20.50 -10.63
CA VAL A 41 9.88 -19.88 -9.88
C VAL A 41 9.08 -18.98 -10.81
N GLU A 42 7.77 -19.17 -10.83
CA GLU A 42 6.85 -18.36 -11.62
C GLU A 42 5.98 -17.51 -10.69
N ILE A 43 5.78 -16.24 -11.05
CA ILE A 43 5.00 -15.28 -10.26
C ILE A 43 3.78 -14.83 -11.05
N LEU A 44 2.62 -14.82 -10.40
CA LEU A 44 1.39 -14.30 -10.97
C LEU A 44 1.43 -12.77 -11.05
N MET A 45 1.21 -12.24 -12.25
CA MET A 45 1.08 -10.80 -12.50
C MET A 45 -0.12 -10.53 -13.41
N GLY A 46 -0.86 -9.47 -13.10
CA GLY A 46 -1.87 -8.90 -13.97
C GLY A 46 -1.27 -7.86 -14.93
N MET A 47 -1.98 -7.57 -16.02
CA MET A 47 -1.62 -6.50 -16.95
C MET A 47 -2.69 -5.41 -16.89
N ARG A 48 -2.30 -4.20 -16.49
CA ARG A 48 -3.26 -3.08 -16.46
C ARG A 48 -3.54 -2.57 -17.87
N GLY A 49 -4.83 -2.43 -18.20
CA GLY A 49 -5.29 -1.83 -19.45
C GLY A 49 -4.80 -0.38 -19.61
N ALA A 50 -4.55 0.04 -20.86
CA ALA A 50 -3.90 1.30 -21.23
C ALA A 50 -4.57 2.60 -20.75
N LYS A 51 -5.76 2.55 -20.14
CA LYS A 51 -6.56 3.73 -19.71
C LYS A 51 -6.45 4.08 -18.23
N HIS A 52 -5.62 3.39 -17.43
CA HIS A 52 -5.47 3.72 -16.00
C HIS A 52 -4.55 4.93 -15.77
N ARG A 53 -4.96 5.83 -14.85
CA ARG A 53 -4.28 7.09 -14.47
C ARG A 53 -2.90 6.89 -13.80
N PHE A 54 -2.56 5.66 -13.41
CA PHE A 54 -1.27 5.30 -12.80
C PHE A 54 -0.70 4.02 -13.43
N MET A 55 0.38 4.17 -14.21
CA MET A 55 1.20 3.11 -14.82
C MET A 55 0.53 2.23 -15.91
N PRO A 56 0.15 2.80 -17.08
CA PRO A 56 -0.36 2.02 -18.22
C PRO A 56 0.69 1.04 -18.77
N ASN A 57 0.25 -0.13 -19.27
CA ASN A 57 1.09 -1.20 -19.85
C ASN A 57 2.15 -1.82 -18.91
N ARG A 58 1.93 -1.77 -17.58
CA ARG A 58 2.83 -2.37 -16.60
C ARG A 58 2.24 -3.66 -16.05
N LEU A 59 3.13 -4.63 -15.83
CA LEU A 59 2.81 -5.82 -15.03
C LEU A 59 2.66 -5.38 -13.57
N VAL A 60 1.58 -5.81 -12.93
CA VAL A 60 1.26 -5.50 -11.55
C VAL A 60 0.95 -6.77 -10.78
N PHE A 61 1.24 -6.77 -9.49
CA PHE A 61 0.76 -7.81 -8.59
C PHE A 61 -0.70 -7.53 -8.21
N PRO A 62 -1.51 -8.57 -7.97
CA PRO A 62 -2.85 -8.39 -7.41
C PRO A 62 -2.80 -7.59 -6.12
N GLY A 63 -3.74 -6.67 -5.94
CA GLY A 63 -3.79 -5.89 -4.71
C GLY A 63 -4.54 -4.59 -4.84
N GLY A 64 -4.89 -4.04 -3.68
CA GLY A 64 -5.72 -2.85 -3.60
C GLY A 64 -5.83 -2.32 -2.17
N ALA A 65 -6.66 -1.30 -2.04
CA ALA A 65 -6.84 -0.60 -0.78
C ALA A 65 -7.57 -1.48 0.24
N VAL A 66 -7.26 -1.28 1.52
CA VAL A 66 -8.05 -1.85 2.61
C VAL A 66 -9.37 -1.10 2.70
N ASP A 67 -10.46 -1.84 2.61
CA ASP A 67 -11.81 -1.34 2.81
C ASP A 67 -12.24 -1.47 4.27
N ARG A 68 -13.25 -0.68 4.68
CA ARG A 68 -13.74 -0.72 6.07
C ARG A 68 -14.31 -2.09 6.44
N ALA A 69 -14.91 -2.79 5.47
CA ALA A 69 -15.46 -4.14 5.65
C ALA A 69 -14.36 -5.17 5.96
N ASP A 70 -13.15 -4.97 5.42
CA ASP A 70 -12.03 -5.90 5.59
C ASP A 70 -11.59 -5.99 7.06
N LEU A 71 -11.77 -4.92 7.85
CA LEU A 71 -11.33 -4.84 9.24
C LEU A 71 -12.05 -5.82 10.19
N THR A 72 -13.19 -6.36 9.77
CA THR A 72 -14.04 -7.25 10.58
C THR A 72 -14.57 -8.46 9.80
N ALA A 73 -14.19 -8.63 8.53
CA ALA A 73 -14.65 -9.75 7.73
C ALA A 73 -14.15 -11.08 8.33
N PRO A 74 -14.93 -12.17 8.21
CA PRO A 74 -14.53 -13.47 8.73
C PRO A 74 -13.35 -14.06 7.94
N CYS A 75 -12.50 -14.80 8.63
CA CYS A 75 -11.46 -15.67 8.07
C CYS A 75 -11.60 -17.08 8.66
N SER A 76 -11.18 -18.11 7.94
CA SER A 76 -11.17 -19.48 8.47
C SER A 76 -10.04 -19.69 9.47
N SER A 77 -8.90 -19.03 9.23
CA SER A 77 -7.74 -19.01 10.11
C SER A 77 -7.13 -17.61 10.14
N CYS A 78 -6.65 -17.20 11.32
CA CYS A 78 -5.96 -15.92 11.49
C CYS A 78 -4.56 -15.95 10.85
N LEU A 79 -3.98 -14.75 10.68
CA LEU A 79 -2.56 -14.59 10.32
C LEU A 79 -1.66 -15.39 11.27
N SER A 80 -0.56 -15.93 10.76
CA SER A 80 0.44 -16.57 11.63
C SER A 80 0.96 -15.57 12.68
N PRO A 81 1.35 -16.02 13.89
CA PRO A 81 1.86 -15.12 14.93
C PRO A 81 3.05 -14.28 14.47
N LEU A 82 3.90 -14.81 13.58
CA LEU A 82 5.02 -14.09 12.99
C LEU A 82 4.53 -12.97 12.05
N THR A 83 3.67 -13.30 11.08
CA THR A 83 3.12 -12.32 10.13
C THR A 83 2.35 -11.21 10.85
N GLU A 84 1.50 -11.59 11.81
CA GLU A 84 0.76 -10.63 12.62
C GLU A 84 1.72 -9.70 13.38
N ARG A 85 2.68 -10.26 14.14
CA ARG A 85 3.67 -9.46 14.88
C ARG A 85 4.43 -8.50 13.97
N LEU A 86 4.81 -8.94 12.77
CA LEU A 86 5.51 -8.10 11.83
C LEU A 86 4.61 -6.95 11.35
N LEU A 87 3.38 -7.22 10.92
CA LEU A 87 2.40 -6.22 10.52
C LEU A 87 2.11 -5.20 11.64
N ARG A 88 1.99 -5.68 12.88
CA ARG A 88 1.68 -4.87 14.07
C ARG A 88 2.73 -3.82 14.41
N LYS A 89 3.93 -3.87 13.84
CA LYS A 89 4.93 -2.78 13.96
C LYS A 89 4.41 -1.43 13.44
N ASN A 90 3.48 -1.42 12.47
CA ASN A 90 2.93 -0.20 11.86
C ASN A 90 1.40 -0.25 11.71
N ALA A 91 0.74 -1.27 12.26
CA ALA A 91 -0.70 -1.46 12.15
C ALA A 91 -1.31 -1.85 13.52
N HIS A 92 -2.51 -1.36 13.81
CA HIS A 92 -3.29 -1.91 14.92
C HIS A 92 -3.84 -3.30 14.55
N ALA A 93 -4.30 -4.11 15.53
CA ALA A 93 -4.74 -5.49 15.29
C ALA A 93 -5.80 -5.62 14.18
N LYS A 94 -6.85 -4.78 14.23
CA LYS A 94 -7.88 -4.73 13.18
C LYS A 94 -7.35 -4.41 11.79
N LEU A 95 -6.31 -3.58 11.68
CA LEU A 95 -5.70 -3.24 10.40
C LEU A 95 -4.80 -4.36 9.90
N ALA A 96 -4.08 -5.06 10.78
CA ALA A 96 -3.34 -6.26 10.39
C ALA A 96 -4.27 -7.32 9.81
N HIS A 97 -5.40 -7.58 10.48
CA HIS A 97 -6.48 -8.43 9.98
C HIS A 97 -7.01 -7.94 8.62
N GLY A 98 -7.39 -6.66 8.53
CA GLY A 98 -7.91 -6.07 7.31
C GLY A 98 -6.93 -6.09 6.14
N LEU A 99 -5.62 -5.98 6.38
CA LEU A 99 -4.61 -6.16 5.32
C LEU A 99 -4.60 -7.60 4.78
N GLY A 100 -4.78 -8.60 5.64
CA GLY A 100 -4.90 -10.00 5.22
C GLY A 100 -6.18 -10.26 4.43
N ILE A 101 -7.32 -9.72 4.89
CA ILE A 101 -8.59 -9.83 4.16
C ILE A 101 -8.52 -9.09 2.82
N ALA A 102 -8.02 -7.85 2.79
CA ALA A 102 -7.87 -7.08 1.55
C ALA A 102 -7.01 -7.85 0.54
N ALA A 103 -5.91 -8.45 0.99
CA ALA A 103 -5.10 -9.31 0.14
C ALA A 103 -5.94 -10.47 -0.46
N ALA A 104 -6.66 -11.22 0.38
CA ALA A 104 -7.48 -12.34 -0.07
C ALA A 104 -8.60 -11.92 -1.03
N ARG A 105 -9.26 -10.78 -0.75
CA ARG A 105 -10.33 -10.20 -1.58
C ARG A 105 -9.82 -9.80 -2.95
N GLU A 106 -8.74 -9.02 -3.00
CA GLU A 106 -8.16 -8.53 -4.27
C GLU A 106 -7.62 -9.68 -5.12
N LEU A 107 -7.07 -10.73 -4.49
CA LEU A 107 -6.67 -11.94 -5.21
C LEU A 107 -7.86 -12.59 -5.93
N LEU A 108 -8.98 -12.72 -5.23
CA LEU A 108 -10.19 -13.31 -5.80
C LEU A 108 -10.79 -12.42 -6.89
N GLU A 109 -10.93 -11.12 -6.63
CA GLU A 109 -11.55 -10.15 -7.54
C GLU A 109 -10.75 -9.99 -8.84
N GLU A 110 -9.42 -9.93 -8.78
CA GLU A 110 -8.58 -9.67 -9.96
C GLU A 110 -8.17 -10.94 -10.72
N THR A 111 -8.10 -12.10 -10.04
CA THR A 111 -7.52 -13.32 -10.63
C THR A 111 -8.44 -14.54 -10.58
N GLY A 112 -9.50 -14.50 -9.78
CA GLY A 112 -10.37 -15.65 -9.52
C GLY A 112 -9.78 -16.71 -8.57
N LEU A 113 -8.52 -16.53 -8.12
CA LEU A 113 -7.91 -17.44 -7.14
C LEU A 113 -8.42 -17.15 -5.73
N SER A 114 -8.73 -18.20 -4.98
CA SER A 114 -9.28 -18.11 -3.63
C SER A 114 -8.35 -18.73 -2.59
N LEU A 115 -8.28 -18.09 -1.41
CA LEU A 115 -7.70 -18.68 -0.19
C LEU A 115 -8.74 -19.43 0.65
N GLY A 116 -9.92 -19.71 0.07
CA GLY A 116 -11.08 -20.28 0.76
C GLY A 116 -12.20 -19.26 0.99
N ALA A 117 -13.35 -19.76 1.42
CA ALA A 117 -14.52 -18.96 1.78
C ALA A 117 -15.10 -19.47 3.11
N PRO A 118 -14.79 -18.83 4.26
CA PRO A 118 -13.93 -17.66 4.43
C PRO A 118 -12.43 -17.96 4.21
N PRO A 119 -11.59 -16.97 3.89
CA PRO A 119 -10.20 -17.19 3.51
C PRO A 119 -9.33 -17.64 4.69
N ASP A 120 -8.37 -18.52 4.42
CA ASP A 120 -7.29 -18.86 5.33
C ASP A 120 -6.18 -17.80 5.24
N LEU A 121 -6.01 -16.99 6.28
CA LEU A 121 -4.97 -15.95 6.31
C LEU A 121 -3.62 -16.47 6.82
N SER A 122 -3.56 -17.69 7.36
CA SER A 122 -2.33 -18.24 7.95
C SER A 122 -1.26 -18.52 6.90
N VAL A 123 -1.67 -18.70 5.64
CA VAL A 123 -0.80 -18.90 4.47
C VAL A 123 -0.12 -17.62 3.98
N LEU A 124 -0.49 -16.46 4.53
CA LEU A 124 0.09 -15.17 4.14
C LEU A 124 1.36 -14.85 4.93
N TYR A 125 2.39 -14.46 4.19
CA TYR A 125 3.68 -14.03 4.73
C TYR A 125 3.94 -12.57 4.38
N LEU A 126 4.37 -11.78 5.37
CA LEU A 126 4.81 -10.41 5.10
C LEU A 126 6.20 -10.44 4.47
N LEU A 127 6.30 -10.06 3.20
CA LEU A 127 7.58 -9.90 2.51
C LEU A 127 8.23 -8.54 2.82
N ALA A 128 7.50 -7.45 2.60
CA ALA A 128 8.02 -6.09 2.72
C ALA A 128 6.91 -5.07 2.99
N ARG A 129 7.32 -3.83 3.25
CA ARG A 129 6.45 -2.66 3.25
C ARG A 129 6.95 -1.67 2.22
N ALA A 130 6.01 -1.05 1.52
CA ALA A 130 6.30 0.00 0.56
C ALA A 130 5.32 1.15 0.74
N VAL A 131 5.74 2.34 0.35
CA VAL A 131 4.87 3.51 0.17
C VAL A 131 4.95 3.85 -1.31
N THR A 132 3.83 3.79 -2.00
CA THR A 132 3.74 4.20 -3.40
C THR A 132 3.48 5.70 -3.46
N PRO A 133 4.31 6.49 -4.16
CA PRO A 133 4.02 7.90 -4.45
C PRO A 133 2.67 8.04 -5.19
N PRO A 134 2.03 9.22 -5.10
CA PRO A 134 0.81 9.53 -5.86
C PRO A 134 1.01 9.45 -7.38
#